data_AF-A0A5C8ZQ40-F1
#
_entry.id   AF-A0A5C8ZQ40-F1
#
_cell.length_a   1.000
_cell.length_b   1.000
_cell.length_c   1.000
_cell.angle_alpha   90.00
_cell.angle_beta   90.00
_cell.angle_gamma   90.00
#
_symmetry.space_group_name_H-M   'P 1'
#
loop_
_entity.id
_entity.type
_entity.pdbx_description
1 polymer ?
#
loop_
_entity_poly.entity_id
_entity_poly.type
_entity_poly.pdbx_seq_one_letter_code
_entity_poly.pdbx_strand_id
1 'polypeptide(L)'
;MTWFSPATSRDGVLSTVPDFQRGFDALYASLWSQQAMPAAILELCRLRIAQMHRCEVEWQRKSFALPQEQRDQLKDWHRSPAFSAAERACLDLCEVYTADPAAISDAQADAVKAHFGEAGFVALAEAMGLFFGLTRLSLLWQLQPEGLLHD
;
A
#
# COMPACT_ATOMS: atom_id res chain seq x y z
N MET A 1 -22.45 5.02 -15.63
CA MET A 1 -21.73 6.28 -15.88
C MET A 1 -21.26 6.82 -14.56
N THR A 2 -19.97 6.70 -14.28
CA THR A 2 -19.31 7.39 -13.16
C THR A 2 -19.23 8.88 -13.51
N TRP A 3 -19.69 9.75 -12.61
CA TRP A 3 -19.81 11.20 -12.84
C TRP A 3 -18.47 11.93 -13.05
N PHE A 4 -17.33 11.24 -12.91
CA PHE A 4 -15.99 11.84 -12.90
C PHE A 4 -15.09 11.43 -14.08
N SER A 5 -15.14 10.19 -14.59
CA SER A 5 -14.30 9.72 -15.72
C SER A 5 -14.84 8.40 -16.32
N PRO A 6 -14.72 8.19 -17.64
CA PRO A 6 -15.01 6.91 -18.29
C PRO A 6 -13.88 5.87 -18.12
N ALA A 7 -12.72 6.24 -17.56
CA ALA A 7 -11.60 5.33 -17.39
C ALA A 7 -11.90 4.18 -16.40
N THR A 8 -11.43 2.99 -16.73
CA THR A 8 -11.62 1.77 -15.93
C THR A 8 -10.37 1.34 -15.16
N SER A 9 -9.26 2.08 -15.28
CA SER A 9 -8.00 1.83 -14.58
C SER A 9 -7.44 3.12 -14.00
N ARG A 10 -6.59 2.99 -12.98
CA ARG A 10 -5.86 4.12 -12.37
C ARG A 10 -5.08 4.91 -13.42
N ASP A 11 -4.34 4.21 -14.28
CA ASP A 11 -3.49 4.85 -15.29
C ASP A 11 -4.35 5.56 -16.35
N GLY A 12 -5.52 4.99 -16.68
CA GLY A 12 -6.53 5.65 -17.51
C GLY A 12 -7.05 6.94 -16.89
N VAL A 13 -7.29 6.97 -15.57
CA VAL A 13 -7.69 8.21 -14.87
C VAL A 13 -6.54 9.23 -14.86
N LEU A 14 -5.32 8.81 -14.50
CA LEU A 14 -4.16 9.70 -14.39
C LEU A 14 -3.74 10.33 -15.73
N SER A 15 -3.83 9.57 -16.83
CA SER A 15 -3.50 10.04 -18.18
C SER A 15 -4.43 11.14 -18.72
N THR A 16 -5.58 11.39 -18.06
CA THR A 16 -6.42 12.56 -18.38
C THR A 16 -5.73 13.88 -18.05
N VAL A 17 -4.70 13.86 -17.19
CA VAL A 17 -3.85 15.01 -16.84
C VAL A 17 -2.37 14.63 -17.07
N PRO A 18 -1.85 14.68 -18.31
CA PRO A 18 -0.53 14.13 -18.65
C PRO A 18 0.65 14.70 -17.85
N ASP A 19 0.57 15.99 -17.49
CA ASP A 19 1.61 16.64 -16.68
C ASP A 19 1.71 16.03 -15.28
N PHE A 20 0.58 15.57 -14.71
CA PHE A 20 0.55 14.88 -13.43
C PHE A 20 1.07 13.45 -13.53
N GLN A 21 0.69 12.74 -14.61
CA GLN A 21 1.04 11.33 -14.81
C GLN A 21 2.56 11.09 -14.76
N ARG A 22 3.35 11.88 -15.49
CA ARG A 22 4.80 11.66 -15.57
C ARG A 22 5.51 11.77 -14.21
N GLY A 23 5.14 12.78 -13.43
CA GLY A 23 5.68 12.97 -12.09
C GLY A 23 5.24 11.86 -11.13
N PHE A 24 3.97 11.48 -11.22
CA PHE A 24 3.42 10.39 -10.42
C PHE A 24 4.09 9.05 -10.72
N ASP A 25 4.29 8.69 -11.98
CA ASP A 25 4.91 7.42 -12.39
C ASP A 25 6.34 7.31 -11.85
N ALA A 26 7.12 8.40 -11.95
CA ALA A 26 8.47 8.46 -11.41
C ALA A 26 8.48 8.30 -9.87
N LEU A 27 7.57 8.99 -9.18
CA LEU A 27 7.42 8.87 -7.72
C LEU A 27 7.04 7.43 -7.32
N TYR A 28 6.00 6.86 -7.94
CA TYR A 28 5.53 5.52 -7.61
C TYR A 28 6.59 4.45 -7.89
N ALA A 29 7.31 4.55 -9.01
CA ALA A 29 8.41 3.64 -9.32
C ALA A 29 9.55 3.73 -8.28
N SER A 30 9.86 4.93 -7.80
CA SER A 30 10.95 5.15 -6.84
C SER A 30 10.74 4.42 -5.49
N LEU A 31 9.49 4.23 -5.05
CA LEU A 31 9.17 3.48 -3.84
C LEU A 31 9.70 2.03 -3.90
N TRP A 32 9.66 1.42 -5.08
CA TRP A 32 10.04 0.01 -5.28
C TRP A 32 11.54 -0.17 -5.52
N SER A 33 12.26 0.89 -5.92
CA SER A 33 13.70 0.82 -6.23
C SER A 33 14.61 1.39 -5.14
N GLN A 34 14.08 2.18 -4.20
CA GLN A 34 14.85 2.68 -3.06
C GLN A 34 15.36 1.53 -2.16
N GLN A 35 16.45 1.79 -1.42
CA GLN A 35 17.18 0.76 -0.66
C GLN A 35 16.98 0.84 0.86
N ALA A 36 16.28 1.88 1.35
CA ALA A 36 16.03 2.10 2.78
C ALA A 36 14.95 1.15 3.34
N MET A 37 14.04 0.64 2.50
CA MET A 37 12.96 -0.26 2.89
C MET A 37 12.77 -1.40 1.88
N PRO A 38 12.74 -2.68 2.31
CA PRO A 38 12.47 -3.79 1.40
C PRO A 38 11.12 -3.66 0.70
N ALA A 39 11.11 -3.84 -0.63
CA ALA A 39 9.89 -3.78 -1.46
C ALA A 39 8.81 -4.77 -0.99
N ALA A 40 9.19 -5.92 -0.44
CA ALA A 40 8.25 -6.88 0.14
C ALA A 40 7.45 -6.29 1.32
N ILE A 41 8.09 -5.51 2.20
CA ILE A 41 7.40 -4.86 3.34
C ILE A 41 6.45 -3.78 2.84
N LEU A 42 6.86 -3.01 1.81
CA LEU A 42 5.99 -2.02 1.19
C LEU A 42 4.74 -2.67 0.60
N GLU A 43 4.89 -3.81 -0.09
CA GLU A 43 3.75 -4.55 -0.65
C GLU A 43 2.84 -5.12 0.44
N LEU A 44 3.40 -5.65 1.54
CA LEU A 44 2.62 -6.09 2.70
C LEU A 44 1.77 -4.95 3.27
N CYS A 45 2.35 -3.77 3.45
CA CYS A 45 1.63 -2.61 3.97
C CYS A 45 0.58 -2.11 2.97
N ARG A 46 0.89 -2.05 1.67
CA ARG A 46 -0.07 -1.68 0.61
C ARG A 46 -1.28 -2.61 0.60
N LEU A 47 -1.06 -3.92 0.68
CA LEU A 47 -2.12 -4.91 0.74
C LEU A 47 -2.92 -4.83 2.03
N ARG A 48 -2.27 -4.55 3.17
CA ARG A 48 -2.97 -4.38 4.45
C ARG A 48 -3.89 -3.16 4.45
N ILE A 49 -3.42 -2.02 3.90
CA ILE A 49 -4.24 -0.82 3.70
C ILE A 49 -5.47 -1.13 2.85
N ALA A 50 -5.29 -1.86 1.73
CA ALA A 50 -6.39 -2.27 0.87
C ALA A 50 -7.41 -3.17 1.61
N GLN A 51 -6.94 -4.12 2.43
CA GLN A 51 -7.80 -4.96 3.27
C GLN A 51 -8.62 -4.13 4.27
N MET A 52 -7.99 -3.19 4.98
CA MET A 52 -8.68 -2.35 5.97
C MET A 52 -9.77 -1.47 5.35
N HIS A 53 -9.56 -1.04 4.11
CA HIS A 53 -10.53 -0.27 3.32
C HIS A 53 -11.50 -1.11 2.49
N ARG A 54 -11.36 -2.44 2.48
CA ARG A 54 -12.13 -3.38 1.63
C ARG A 54 -12.06 -3.00 0.14
N CYS A 55 -10.89 -2.55 -0.31
CA CYS A 55 -10.67 -2.13 -1.70
C CYS A 55 -10.16 -3.31 -2.55
N GLU A 56 -11.08 -4.00 -3.22
CA GLU A 56 -10.77 -5.24 -3.96
C GLU A 56 -9.79 -4.99 -5.13
N VAL A 57 -9.94 -3.88 -5.86
CA VAL A 57 -9.05 -3.55 -6.99
C VAL A 57 -7.60 -3.35 -6.53
N GLU A 58 -7.37 -2.69 -5.40
CA GLU A 58 -6.03 -2.55 -4.85
C GLU A 58 -5.54 -3.85 -4.18
N TRP A 59 -6.43 -4.65 -3.61
CA TRP A 59 -6.07 -5.99 -3.14
C TRP A 59 -5.55 -6.86 -4.28
N GLN A 60 -6.23 -6.88 -5.44
CA GLN A 60 -5.85 -7.70 -6.60
C GLN A 60 -4.63 -7.18 -7.35
N ARG A 61 -4.33 -5.88 -7.28
CA ARG A 61 -3.09 -5.32 -7.83
C ARG A 61 -1.88 -6.03 -7.21
N LYS A 62 -0.88 -6.35 -8.03
CA LYS A 62 0.40 -6.94 -7.60
C LYS A 62 1.52 -5.98 -7.96
N SER A 63 2.01 -5.20 -6.98
CA SER A 63 3.11 -4.26 -7.24
C SER A 63 4.48 -4.89 -6.98
N PHE A 64 4.52 -5.92 -6.13
CA PHE A 64 5.70 -6.74 -5.88
C PHE A 64 5.29 -8.18 -5.60
N ALA A 65 6.15 -9.15 -5.92
CA ALA A 65 5.86 -10.55 -5.68
C ALA A 65 6.06 -10.89 -4.19
N LEU A 66 5.03 -11.46 -3.57
CA LEU A 66 5.10 -11.98 -2.20
C LEU A 66 4.90 -13.50 -2.19
N PRO A 67 5.46 -14.21 -1.20
CA PRO A 67 5.04 -15.56 -0.88
C PRO A 67 3.52 -15.66 -0.75
N GLN A 68 2.91 -16.65 -1.41
CA GLN A 68 1.46 -16.84 -1.38
C GLN A 68 0.93 -16.99 0.05
N GLU A 69 1.69 -17.69 0.90
CA GLU A 69 1.35 -17.90 2.31
C GLU A 69 1.19 -16.57 3.08
N GLN A 70 2.09 -15.61 2.88
CA GLN A 70 2.00 -14.29 3.53
C GLN A 70 0.77 -13.54 3.05
N ARG A 71 0.45 -13.60 1.75
CA ARG A 71 -0.76 -12.96 1.21
C ARG A 71 -2.02 -13.57 1.82
N ASP A 72 -2.10 -14.89 1.90
CA ASP A 72 -3.27 -15.60 2.42
C ASP A 72 -3.48 -15.34 3.93
N GLN A 73 -2.38 -15.26 4.69
CA GLN A 73 -2.40 -15.08 6.14
C GLN A 73 -2.38 -13.61 6.58
N LEU A 74 -2.30 -12.64 5.64
CA LEU A 74 -2.12 -11.22 5.96
C LEU A 74 -3.21 -10.65 6.87
N LYS A 75 -4.46 -11.12 6.77
CA LYS A 75 -5.54 -10.64 7.64
C LYS A 75 -5.28 -10.98 9.12
N ASP A 76 -4.61 -12.09 9.37
CA ASP A 76 -4.32 -12.65 10.70
C ASP A 76 -2.81 -12.62 11.02
N TRP A 77 -2.08 -11.65 10.44
CA TRP A 77 -0.62 -11.55 10.51
C TRP A 77 -0.07 -11.62 11.94
N HIS A 78 -0.77 -11.01 12.91
CA HIS A 78 -0.39 -10.98 14.32
C HIS A 78 -0.29 -12.37 14.95
N ARG A 79 -1.01 -13.38 14.42
CA ARG A 79 -0.99 -14.77 14.89
C ARG A 79 -0.22 -15.71 13.97
N SER A 80 0.11 -15.27 12.76
CA SER A 80 0.73 -16.10 11.73
C SER A 80 2.25 -16.21 11.92
N PRO A 81 2.83 -17.42 11.89
CA PRO A 81 4.29 -17.58 11.91
C PRO A 81 4.97 -17.14 10.60
N ALA A 82 4.21 -16.81 9.54
CA ALA A 82 4.73 -16.43 8.22
C ALA A 82 5.34 -15.01 8.19
N PHE A 83 5.25 -14.26 9.30
CA PHE A 83 5.76 -12.89 9.41
C PHE A 83 6.86 -12.79 10.45
N SER A 84 8.00 -12.28 10.02
CA SER A 84 9.15 -11.91 10.85
C SER A 84 8.83 -10.77 11.81
N ALA A 85 9.71 -10.56 12.80
CA ALA A 85 9.60 -9.44 13.74
C ALA A 85 9.59 -8.08 13.01
N ALA A 86 10.42 -7.92 11.99
CA ALA A 86 10.49 -6.71 11.19
C ALA A 86 9.18 -6.43 10.42
N GLU A 87 8.62 -7.46 9.76
CA GLU A 87 7.33 -7.33 9.05
C GLU A 87 6.19 -7.01 10.02
N ARG A 88 6.18 -7.64 11.19
CA ARG A 88 5.19 -7.38 12.25
C ARG A 88 5.25 -5.95 12.77
N ALA A 89 6.44 -5.40 12.99
CA ALA A 89 6.60 -4.00 13.41
C ALA A 89 6.03 -3.04 12.36
N CYS A 90 6.30 -3.28 11.07
CA CYS A 90 5.77 -2.46 9.99
C CYS A 90 4.26 -2.61 9.80
N LEU A 91 3.72 -3.82 9.96
CA LEU A 91 2.27 -4.08 9.87
C LEU A 91 1.50 -3.46 11.04
N ASP A 92 2.05 -3.50 12.26
CA ASP A 92 1.48 -2.83 13.43
C ASP A 92 1.40 -1.31 13.23
N LEU A 93 2.52 -0.70 12.80
CA LEU A 93 2.57 0.72 12.44
C LEU A 93 1.57 1.04 11.31
N CYS A 94 1.48 0.18 10.30
CA CYS A 94 0.58 0.35 9.16
C CYS A 94 -0.89 0.37 9.56
N GLU A 95 -1.32 -0.50 10.47
CA GLU A 95 -2.70 -0.50 10.97
C GLU A 95 -3.03 0.80 11.71
N VAL A 96 -2.14 1.28 12.58
CA VAL A 96 -2.35 2.55 13.28
C VAL A 96 -2.31 3.73 12.32
N TYR A 97 -1.34 3.79 11.39
CA TYR A 97 -1.28 4.81 10.34
C TYR A 97 -2.59 4.89 9.54
N THR A 98 -3.15 3.72 9.21
CA THR A 98 -4.37 3.62 8.41
C THR A 98 -5.62 4.04 9.19
N ALA A 99 -5.66 3.76 10.49
CA ALA A 99 -6.79 4.08 11.35
C ALA A 99 -6.75 5.53 11.87
N ASP A 100 -5.62 5.93 12.45
CA ASP A 100 -5.36 7.25 12.99
C ASP A 100 -3.84 7.50 13.07
N PRO A 101 -3.24 8.22 12.10
CA PRO A 101 -1.80 8.49 12.11
C PRO A 101 -1.36 9.37 13.29
N ALA A 102 -2.28 10.11 13.95
CA ALA A 102 -1.94 10.89 15.14
C ALA A 102 -1.80 10.01 16.39
N ALA A 103 -2.27 8.75 16.35
CA ALA A 103 -2.15 7.78 17.43
C ALA A 103 -0.86 6.95 17.38
N ILE A 104 0.00 7.16 16.38
CA ILE A 104 1.30 6.47 16.28
C ILE A 104 2.14 6.85 17.49
N SER A 105 2.55 5.83 18.26
CA SER A 105 3.40 6.02 19.43
C SER A 105 4.88 6.00 19.09
N ASP A 106 5.70 6.59 19.97
CA ASP A 106 7.17 6.51 19.88
C ASP A 106 7.64 5.05 19.84
N ALA A 107 7.01 4.17 20.63
CA ALA A 107 7.34 2.74 20.66
C ALA A 107 7.13 2.05 19.31
N GLN A 108 6.10 2.43 18.55
CA GLN A 108 5.87 1.88 17.21
C GLN A 108 6.86 2.42 16.18
N ALA A 109 7.17 3.71 16.26
CA ALA A 109 8.21 4.30 15.44
C ALA A 109 9.58 3.66 15.71
N ASP A 110 9.92 3.48 16.98
CA ASP A 110 11.18 2.88 17.42
C ASP A 110 11.27 1.40 17.05
N ALA A 111 10.16 0.65 17.11
CA ALA A 111 10.13 -0.74 16.66
C ALA A 111 10.51 -0.90 15.18
N VAL A 112 10.02 -0.02 14.30
CA VAL A 112 10.42 -0.01 12.88
C VAL A 112 11.87 0.44 12.71
N LYS A 113 12.28 1.52 13.40
CA LYS A 113 13.65 2.05 13.33
C LYS A 113 14.68 1.05 13.86
N ALA A 114 14.34 0.19 14.81
CA ALA A 114 15.22 -0.86 15.29
C ALA A 114 15.63 -1.85 14.18
N HIS A 115 14.80 -2.01 13.14
CA HIS A 115 15.08 -2.89 12.01
C HIS A 115 15.64 -2.14 10.79
N PHE A 116 15.19 -0.91 10.51
CA PHE A 116 15.48 -0.21 9.25
C PHE A 116 16.06 1.19 9.42
N GLY A 117 16.32 1.62 10.66
CA GLY A 117 16.76 2.98 10.97
C GLY A 117 15.74 4.06 10.60
N GLU A 118 16.18 5.31 10.72
CA GLU A 118 15.33 6.47 10.42
C GLU A 118 14.95 6.57 8.94
N ALA A 119 15.90 6.29 8.05
CA ALA A 119 15.67 6.32 6.61
C ALA A 119 14.59 5.31 6.19
N GLY A 120 14.60 4.10 6.78
CA GLY A 120 13.57 3.10 6.55
C GLY A 120 12.21 3.56 7.05
N PHE A 121 12.13 4.13 8.25
CA PHE A 121 10.87 4.67 8.78
C PHE A 121 10.27 5.75 7.87
N VAL A 122 11.09 6.71 7.41
CA VAL A 122 10.64 7.76 6.48
C VAL A 122 10.15 7.15 5.17
N ALA A 123 10.91 6.22 4.58
CA ALA A 123 10.50 5.54 3.35
C ALA A 123 9.18 4.79 3.49
N LEU A 124 8.95 4.12 4.63
CA LEU A 124 7.70 3.42 4.91
C LEU A 124 6.53 4.40 5.08
N ALA A 125 6.71 5.48 5.84
CA ALA A 125 5.66 6.47 6.07
C ALA A 125 5.21 7.17 4.76
N GLU A 126 6.16 7.57 3.92
CA GLU A 126 5.88 8.16 2.60
C GLU A 126 5.15 7.17 1.69
N ALA A 127 5.60 5.91 1.65
CA ALA A 127 4.95 4.86 0.87
C ALA A 127 3.50 4.61 1.34
N MET A 128 3.27 4.51 2.66
CA MET A 128 1.94 4.31 3.22
C MET A 128 1.00 5.46 2.90
N GLY A 129 1.47 6.71 2.91
CA GLY A 129 0.68 7.86 2.50
C GLY A 129 0.21 7.76 1.05
N LEU A 130 1.12 7.36 0.16
CA LEU A 130 0.77 7.15 -1.25
C LEU A 130 -0.20 5.97 -1.43
N PHE A 131 0.04 4.85 -0.77
CA PHE A 131 -0.84 3.67 -0.84
C PHE A 131 -2.23 3.93 -0.30
N PHE A 132 -2.33 4.66 0.83
CA PHE A 132 -3.60 5.09 1.40
C PHE A 132 -4.36 6.01 0.44
N GLY A 133 -3.70 7.05 -0.09
CA GLY A 133 -4.29 7.96 -1.07
C GLY A 133 -4.80 7.22 -2.30
N LEU A 134 -3.98 6.33 -2.86
CA LEU A 134 -4.35 5.52 -4.03
C LEU A 134 -5.53 4.58 -3.75
N THR A 135 -5.58 3.96 -2.57
CA THR A 135 -6.70 3.12 -2.16
C THR A 135 -8.00 3.93 -2.10
N ARG A 136 -7.95 5.14 -1.54
CA ARG A 136 -9.11 6.04 -1.49
C ARG A 136 -9.53 6.54 -2.87
N LEU A 137 -8.57 6.83 -3.74
CA LEU A 137 -8.85 7.22 -5.12
C LEU A 137 -9.50 6.08 -5.91
N SER A 138 -8.98 4.85 -5.80
CA SER A 138 -9.58 3.68 -6.44
C SER A 138 -11.03 3.44 -6.00
N LEU A 139 -11.35 3.67 -4.72
CA LEU A 139 -12.71 3.62 -4.19
C LEU A 139 -13.59 4.77 -4.72
N LEU A 140 -13.09 6.01 -4.69
CA LEU A 140 -13.77 7.18 -5.25
C LEU A 140 -14.11 6.96 -6.73
N TRP A 141 -13.19 6.34 -7.45
CA TRP A 141 -13.31 6.06 -8.87
C TRP A 141 -14.12 4.81 -9.19
N GLN A 142 -14.52 4.03 -8.18
CA GLN A 142 -15.25 2.76 -8.34
C GLN A 142 -14.57 1.80 -9.33
N LEU A 143 -13.23 1.82 -9.36
CA LEU A 143 -12.46 0.94 -10.23
C LEU A 143 -12.74 -0.52 -9.90
N GLN A 144 -12.86 -1.34 -10.93
CA GLN A 144 -13.03 -2.79 -10.79
C GLN A 144 -11.67 -3.49 -10.95
N PRO A 145 -11.43 -4.60 -10.25
CA PRO A 145 -10.30 -5.47 -10.54
C PRO A 145 -10.24 -5.90 -12.01
N GLU A 146 -9.03 -5.92 -12.57
CA GLU A 146 -8.79 -6.48 -13.90
C GLU A 146 -9.21 -7.96 -13.91
N GLY A 147 -10.28 -8.30 -14.65
CA GLY A 147 -10.84 -9.66 -14.73
C GLY A 147 -12.33 -9.79 -14.36
N LEU A 148 -12.94 -8.78 -13.73
CA LEU A 148 -14.38 -8.77 -13.41
C LEU A 148 -15.26 -8.08 -14.48
N LEU A 149 -14.72 -7.82 -15.67
CA LEU A 149 -15.45 -7.23 -16.80
C LEU A 149 -16.30 -8.25 -17.58
N HIS A 150 -16.45 -9.46 -17.05
CA HIS A 150 -17.30 -10.51 -17.60
C HIS A 150 -18.33 -10.93 -16.57
N ASP A 151 -19.41 -10.14 -16.49
CA ASP A 151 -20.75 -10.58 -16.11
C ASP A 151 -21.78 -9.62 -16.75
#